data_AF-K6GHY0-F1
#
_entry.id   AF-K6GHY0-F1
#
_cell.length_a   1.000
_cell.length_b   1.000
_cell.length_c   1.000
_cell.angle_alpha   90.00
_cell.angle_beta   90.00
_cell.angle_gamma   90.00
#
_symmetry.space_group_name_H-M   'P 1'
#
loop_
_entity.id
_entity.type
_entity.pdbx_description
1 polymer ?
#
loop_
_entity_poly.entity_id
_entity_poly.type
_entity_poly.pdbx_seq_one_letter_code
_entity_poly.pdbx_strand_id
1 'polypeptide(L)'
;MSESSLKVSFIIIGSQERLSKIKSYKIEEGVECLLCPFQSNEELPIILDSKISQLDSRVISIVPVGAFPKKNARAQLLHFSRSDYQFWGWYHFGNKFKGIVQSFGKLNTFFNKVPQLEQGIFFSKSLYFSVGGLGSGGQNPFAELAKRFYLRLDPQNPLPSLTIRSKSLLN
;
A
#
# COMPACT_ATOMS: atom_id res chain seq x y z
N MET A 1 21.55 -23.34 3.07
CA MET A 1 21.17 -22.77 1.76
C MET A 1 20.77 -21.33 2.02
N SER A 2 21.62 -20.38 1.59
CA SER A 2 21.44 -18.95 1.83
C SER A 2 20.40 -18.39 0.85
N GLU A 3 19.12 -18.49 1.20
CA GLU A 3 18.11 -17.66 0.57
C GLU A 3 18.31 -16.22 1.05
N SER A 4 18.98 -15.39 0.25
CA SER A 4 18.71 -13.95 0.32
C SER A 4 17.35 -13.71 -0.34
N SER A 5 16.27 -14.26 0.24
CA SER A 5 14.91 -13.96 -0.20
C SER A 5 14.62 -12.53 0.19
N LEU A 6 14.37 -11.69 -0.82
CA LEU A 6 13.93 -10.32 -0.61
C LEU A 6 12.68 -10.35 0.27
N LYS A 7 12.69 -9.57 1.36
CA LYS A 7 11.65 -9.59 2.39
C LYS A 7 10.73 -8.39 2.28
N VAL A 8 11.32 -7.24 1.93
CA VAL A 8 10.64 -5.96 1.84
C VAL A 8 11.00 -5.26 0.53
N SER A 9 10.00 -4.88 -0.26
CA SER A 9 10.20 -4.01 -1.43
C SER A 9 9.69 -2.61 -1.15
N PHE A 10 10.56 -1.61 -1.27
CA PHE A 10 10.16 -0.22 -1.34
C PHE A 10 9.91 0.20 -2.79
N ILE A 11 8.69 0.62 -3.10
CA ILE A 11 8.31 1.19 -4.39
C ILE A 11 8.24 2.71 -4.24
N ILE A 12 9.18 3.41 -4.86
CA ILE A 12 9.28 4.87 -4.80
C ILE A 12 8.51 5.47 -5.98
N ILE A 13 7.40 6.13 -5.68
CA ILE A 13 6.53 6.74 -6.68
C ILE A 13 6.86 8.23 -6.86
N GLY A 14 6.84 8.69 -8.10
CA GLY A 14 7.02 10.10 -8.45
C GLY A 14 7.10 10.31 -9.96
N SER A 15 7.09 11.56 -10.40
CA SER A 15 7.35 11.87 -11.81
C SER A 15 8.79 11.49 -12.19
N GLN A 16 9.01 11.21 -13.48
CA GLN A 16 10.32 10.83 -14.00
C GLN A 16 11.40 11.88 -13.69
N GLU A 17 11.06 13.17 -13.79
CA GLU A 17 11.97 14.28 -13.45
C GLU A 17 12.35 14.35 -11.97
N ARG A 18 11.44 13.95 -11.07
CA ARG A 18 11.74 13.94 -9.62
C ARG A 18 12.57 12.73 -9.25
N LEU A 19 12.31 11.59 -9.88
CA LEU A 19 13.05 10.35 -9.66
C LEU A 19 14.47 10.39 -10.25
N SER A 20 14.73 11.17 -11.31
CA SER A 20 16.09 11.33 -11.83
C SER A 20 17.00 12.15 -10.92
N LYS A 21 16.42 12.98 -10.04
CA LYS A 21 17.16 13.89 -9.13
C LYS A 21 17.50 13.25 -7.77
N ILE A 22 16.94 12.09 -7.44
CA ILE A 22 17.22 11.43 -6.16
C ILE A 22 18.52 10.65 -6.20
N LYS A 23 19.28 10.74 -5.11
CA LYS A 23 20.42 9.86 -4.85
C LYS A 23 19.93 8.48 -4.44
N SER A 24 20.74 7.46 -4.69
CA SER A 24 20.47 6.08 -4.25
C SER A 24 20.19 6.02 -2.75
N TYR A 25 19.13 5.31 -2.37
CA TYR A 25 18.76 5.11 -0.98
C TYR A 25 19.68 4.09 -0.32
N LYS A 26 20.04 4.34 0.95
CA LYS A 26 20.73 3.36 1.78
C LYS A 26 19.71 2.30 2.24
N ILE A 27 19.89 1.07 1.77
CA ILE A 27 19.03 -0.09 2.06
C ILE A 27 19.80 -1.14 2.87
N GLU A 28 19.06 -1.90 3.67
CA GLU A 28 19.55 -3.03 4.44
C GLU A 28 19.49 -4.35 3.63
N GLU A 29 20.14 -5.42 4.12
CA GLU A 29 20.04 -6.75 3.50
C GLU A 29 18.60 -7.28 3.54
N GLY A 30 18.18 -7.96 2.47
CA GLY A 30 16.79 -8.46 2.32
C GLY A 30 15.78 -7.37 2.02
N VAL A 31 16.22 -6.16 1.67
CA VAL A 31 15.39 -5.06 1.21
C VAL A 31 15.76 -4.72 -0.23
N GLU A 32 14.76 -4.47 -1.06
CA GLU A 32 14.96 -3.86 -2.38
C GLU A 32 14.26 -2.50 -2.46
N CYS A 33 14.75 -1.66 -3.37
CA CYS A 33 14.16 -0.36 -3.65
C CYS A 33 14.01 -0.19 -5.16
N LEU A 34 12.78 0.03 -5.60
CA LEU A 34 12.40 0.12 -7.00
C LEU A 34 11.78 1.48 -7.27
N LEU A 35 12.18 2.10 -8.38
CA LEU A 35 11.58 3.34 -8.82
C LEU A 35 10.34 3.04 -9.67
N CYS A 36 9.30 3.84 -9.47
CA CYS A 36 8.03 3.73 -10.19
C CYS A 36 7.66 5.10 -10.75
N PRO A 37 8.26 5.48 -11.90
CA PRO A 37 7.85 6.67 -12.62
C PRO A 37 6.42 6.51 -13.13
N PHE A 38 5.65 7.58 -13.09
CA PHE A 38 4.33 7.67 -13.71
C PHE A 38 4.14 9.06 -14.34
N GLN A 39 3.35 9.12 -15.40
CA GLN A 39 2.98 10.29 -16.18
C GLN A 39 1.64 10.88 -15.73
N SER A 40 0.68 10.03 -15.34
CA SER A 40 -0.64 10.46 -14.85
C SER A 40 -1.10 9.63 -13.65
N ASN A 41 -2.05 10.16 -12.88
CA ASN A 41 -2.63 9.42 -11.74
C ASN A 41 -3.51 8.24 -12.18
N GLU A 42 -4.00 8.25 -13.42
CA GLU A 42 -4.91 7.23 -13.96
C GLU A 42 -4.17 5.93 -14.29
N GLU A 43 -2.91 6.02 -14.75
CA GLU A 43 -2.10 4.83 -15.05
C GLU A 43 -1.45 4.21 -13.81
N LEU A 44 -1.31 5.00 -12.73
CA LEU A 44 -0.58 4.60 -11.53
C LEU A 44 -1.11 3.29 -10.90
N PRO A 45 -2.43 3.07 -10.75
CA PRO A 45 -2.97 1.80 -10.26
C PRO A 45 -2.49 0.58 -11.04
N ILE A 46 -2.59 0.63 -12.37
CA ILE A 46 -2.24 -0.49 -13.26
C ILE A 46 -0.74 -0.79 -13.19
N ILE A 47 0.09 0.26 -13.20
CA ILE A 47 1.55 0.14 -13.08
C ILE A 47 1.94 -0.47 -11.72
N LEU A 48 1.29 -0.02 -10.64
CA LEU A 48 1.55 -0.53 -9.29
C LEU A 48 1.09 -1.98 -9.13
N ASP A 49 -0.12 -2.33 -9.58
CA ASP A 49 -0.62 -3.71 -9.55
C ASP A 49 0.33 -4.65 -10.29
N SER A 50 0.74 -4.27 -11.51
CA SER A 50 1.69 -5.02 -12.32
C SER A 50 3.04 -5.18 -11.62
N LYS A 51 3.64 -4.08 -11.15
CA LYS A 51 4.92 -4.12 -10.42
C LYS A 51 4.83 -5.00 -9.18
N ILE A 52 3.82 -4.80 -8.34
CA ILE A 52 3.66 -5.56 -7.08
C ILE A 52 3.50 -7.05 -7.36
N SER A 53 2.80 -7.44 -8.43
CA SER A 53 2.62 -8.85 -8.79
C SER A 53 3.95 -9.56 -9.03
N GLN A 54 4.92 -8.87 -9.64
CA GLN A 54 6.23 -9.40 -10.02
C GLN A 54 7.24 -9.50 -8.86
N LEU A 55 6.95 -8.92 -7.69
CA LEU A 55 7.90 -8.87 -6.56
C LEU A 55 7.79 -10.08 -5.67
N ASP A 56 8.89 -10.76 -5.36
CA ASP A 56 8.85 -11.91 -4.45
C ASP A 56 8.74 -11.53 -2.97
N SER A 57 8.91 -10.24 -2.65
CA SER A 57 8.87 -9.74 -1.27
C SER A 57 7.49 -9.92 -0.61
N ARG A 58 7.53 -10.32 0.66
CA ARG A 58 6.32 -10.47 1.50
C ARG A 58 5.71 -9.13 1.89
N VAL A 59 6.54 -8.10 2.04
CA VAL A 59 6.11 -6.77 2.50
C VAL A 59 6.37 -5.76 1.40
N ILE A 60 5.35 -4.97 1.10
CA ILE A 60 5.41 -3.92 0.09
C ILE A 60 5.24 -2.58 0.80
N SER A 61 6.06 -1.61 0.42
CA SER A 61 5.98 -0.24 0.94
C SER A 61 6.01 0.75 -0.22
N ILE A 62 4.89 1.42 -0.45
CA ILE A 62 4.75 2.47 -1.46
C ILE A 62 5.06 3.81 -0.80
N VAL A 63 6.06 4.51 -1.32
CA VAL A 63 6.59 5.73 -0.70
C VAL A 63 6.71 6.84 -1.76
N PRO A 64 6.22 8.06 -1.47
CA PRO A 64 6.43 9.18 -2.38
C PRO A 64 7.90 9.61 -2.42
N VAL A 65 8.34 10.04 -3.61
CA VAL A 65 9.71 10.51 -3.82
C VAL A 65 10.09 11.62 -2.82
N GLY A 66 11.24 11.43 -2.16
CA GLY A 66 11.76 12.33 -1.11
C GLY A 66 11.30 12.00 0.31
N ALA A 67 10.38 11.05 0.51
CA ALA A 67 9.85 10.67 1.82
C ALA A 67 10.38 9.30 2.29
N PHE A 68 11.64 8.97 2.02
CA PHE A 68 12.13 7.63 2.33
C PHE A 68 12.09 7.32 3.84
N PRO A 69 11.57 6.14 4.27
CA PRO A 69 11.39 5.83 5.68
C PRO A 69 12.71 5.83 6.45
N LYS A 70 12.67 6.28 7.71
CA LYS A 70 13.82 6.26 8.62
C LYS A 70 14.23 4.83 8.96
N LYS A 71 15.49 4.66 9.41
CA LYS A 71 16.07 3.35 9.77
C LYS A 71 15.16 2.52 10.70
N ASN A 72 14.57 3.12 11.72
CA ASN A 72 13.69 2.41 12.66
C ASN A 72 12.43 1.86 11.98
N ALA A 73 11.81 2.63 11.08
CA ALA A 73 10.63 2.18 10.34
C ALA A 73 10.97 1.04 9.37
N ARG A 74 12.14 1.11 8.70
CA ARG A 74 12.61 0.02 7.83
C ARG A 74 12.90 -1.25 8.62
N ALA A 75 13.52 -1.14 9.79
CA ALA A 75 13.75 -2.26 10.68
C ALA A 75 12.45 -2.91 11.17
N GLN A 76 11.41 -2.11 11.44
CA GLN A 76 10.07 -2.63 11.78
C GLN A 76 9.43 -3.40 10.62
N LEU A 77 9.53 -2.91 9.38
CA LEU A 77 9.02 -3.67 8.23
C LEU A 77 9.76 -5.00 8.03
N LEU A 78 11.07 -5.01 8.22
CA LEU A 78 11.86 -6.25 8.23
C LEU A 78 11.40 -7.21 9.33
N HIS A 79 11.04 -6.69 10.50
CA HIS A 79 10.46 -7.51 11.56
C HIS A 79 9.11 -8.10 11.13
N PHE A 80 8.19 -7.29 10.60
CA PHE A 80 6.89 -7.77 10.12
C PHE A 80 6.99 -8.81 9.00
N SER A 81 7.99 -8.70 8.13
CA SER A 81 8.24 -9.68 7.06
C SER A 81 8.51 -11.10 7.53
N ARG A 82 8.85 -11.28 8.82
CA ARG A 82 9.09 -12.58 9.44
C ARG A 82 7.82 -13.23 9.99
N SER A 83 6.71 -12.49 10.01
CA SER A 83 5.42 -12.97 10.47
C SER A 83 4.52 -13.34 9.28
N ASP A 84 3.58 -14.27 9.51
CA ASP A 84 2.55 -14.63 8.54
C ASP A 84 1.24 -13.85 8.74
N TYR A 85 1.22 -12.90 9.68
CA TYR A 85 0.09 -12.03 9.91
C TYR A 85 -0.11 -11.07 8.73
N GLN A 86 -1.38 -10.87 8.35
CA GLN A 86 -1.74 -9.82 7.41
C GLN A 86 -1.78 -8.47 8.13
N PHE A 87 -1.13 -7.48 7.56
CA PHE A 87 -1.05 -6.14 8.14
C PHE A 87 -0.98 -5.07 7.07
N TRP A 88 -1.31 -3.85 7.47
CA TRP A 88 -1.08 -2.64 6.68
C TRP A 88 -0.98 -1.42 7.59
N GLY A 89 -0.51 -0.30 7.04
CA GLY A 89 -0.47 0.96 7.75
C GLY A 89 0.01 2.11 6.87
N TRP A 90 -0.14 3.33 7.40
CA TRP A 90 0.34 4.56 6.76
C TRP A 90 1.66 4.99 7.39
N TYR A 91 2.53 5.66 6.63
CA TYR A 91 3.58 6.44 7.26
C TYR A 91 3.06 7.82 7.66
N HIS A 92 3.72 8.42 8.63
CA HIS A 92 3.50 9.81 8.97
C HIS A 92 4.81 10.56 8.76
N PHE A 93 4.99 11.17 7.59
CA PHE A 93 6.22 11.89 7.22
C PHE A 93 6.32 13.30 7.82
N GLY A 94 5.43 13.65 8.76
CA GLY A 94 5.39 14.95 9.45
C GLY A 94 5.01 16.12 8.53
N ASN A 95 5.01 17.34 9.07
CA ASN A 95 4.54 18.54 8.37
C ASN A 95 5.41 18.97 7.16
N LYS A 96 6.54 18.33 6.90
CA LYS A 96 7.43 18.68 5.76
C LYS A 96 6.85 18.30 4.39
N PHE A 97 5.84 17.43 4.34
CA PHE A 97 5.20 17.00 3.09
C PHE A 97 3.84 17.65 2.80
N LYS A 98 3.26 18.40 3.76
CA LYS A 98 1.98 19.15 3.60
C LYS A 98 2.04 20.31 2.60
N GLY A 99 3.22 20.68 2.10
CA GLY A 99 3.45 21.91 1.35
C GLY A 99 3.59 21.77 -0.16
N ILE A 100 3.56 20.56 -0.73
CA ILE A 100 3.98 20.34 -2.13
C ILE A 100 2.81 20.37 -3.13
N VAL A 101 1.55 20.50 -2.68
CA VAL A 101 0.38 20.64 -3.57
C VAL A 101 -0.57 21.77 -3.12
N GLN A 102 -0.02 22.93 -2.72
CA GLN A 102 -0.85 24.15 -2.66
C GLN A 102 -1.16 24.73 -4.06
N SER A 103 -0.64 24.14 -5.14
CA SER A 103 -0.83 24.64 -6.52
C SER A 103 -1.81 23.84 -7.39
N PHE A 104 -2.40 22.74 -6.93
CA PHE A 104 -3.42 22.02 -7.70
C PHE A 104 -4.67 21.74 -6.85
N GLY A 105 -5.63 22.67 -6.95
CA GLY A 105 -7.01 22.42 -6.57
C GLY A 105 -7.34 22.63 -5.10
N LYS A 106 -7.82 23.83 -4.78
CA LYS A 106 -8.88 23.98 -3.76
C LYS A 106 -9.95 22.94 -4.05
N LEU A 107 -10.08 21.92 -3.21
CA LEU A 107 -11.28 21.14 -2.88
C LEU A 107 -10.83 19.90 -2.11
N ASN A 108 -11.10 19.88 -0.80
CA ASN A 108 -11.50 18.71 0.01
C ASN A 108 -11.11 18.85 1.47
N THR A 109 -11.64 19.89 2.11
CA THR A 109 -11.74 20.02 3.57
C THR A 109 -12.83 19.10 4.18
N PHE A 110 -13.18 17.98 3.53
CA PHE A 110 -14.32 17.15 3.92
C PHE A 110 -14.00 15.67 4.24
N PHE A 111 -12.74 15.24 4.16
CA PHE A 111 -12.35 13.87 4.53
C PHE A 111 -11.08 13.85 5.40
N ASN A 112 -11.18 14.37 6.63
CA ASN A 112 -10.14 14.29 7.67
C ASN A 112 -9.78 12.85 8.13
N LYS A 113 -10.30 11.79 7.49
CA LYS A 113 -10.04 10.39 7.85
C LYS A 113 -9.29 9.58 6.79
N VAL A 114 -9.02 10.16 5.63
CA VAL A 114 -8.33 9.48 4.54
C VAL A 114 -7.02 10.21 4.27
N PRO A 115 -5.87 9.65 4.70
CA PRO A 115 -4.59 10.27 4.42
C PRO A 115 -4.34 10.28 2.91
N GLN A 116 -4.07 11.48 2.38
CA GLN A 116 -3.69 11.66 0.97
C GLN A 116 -2.35 10.96 0.68
N LEU A 117 -2.04 10.79 -0.61
CA LEU A 117 -0.82 10.18 -1.16
C LEU A 117 0.50 10.64 -0.50
N GLU A 118 0.47 11.81 0.16
CA GLU A 118 1.54 12.40 0.96
C GLU A 118 2.07 11.49 2.09
N GLN A 119 1.30 10.49 2.52
CA GLN A 119 1.61 9.72 3.72
C GLN A 119 2.27 8.38 3.46
N GLY A 120 2.31 7.86 2.22
CA GLY A 120 2.89 6.54 1.92
C GLY A 120 2.21 5.38 2.66
N ILE A 121 2.23 4.19 2.09
CA ILE A 121 1.50 3.03 2.65
C ILE A 121 2.40 1.80 2.64
N PHE A 122 2.29 0.96 3.66
CA PHE A 122 2.93 -0.34 3.71
C PHE A 122 1.92 -1.43 4.05
N PHE A 123 2.15 -2.64 3.55
CA PHE A 123 1.25 -3.78 3.74
C PHE A 123 1.94 -5.11 3.43
N SER A 124 1.37 -6.20 3.93
CA SER A 124 1.69 -7.55 3.46
C SER A 124 1.17 -7.76 2.04
N LYS A 125 1.98 -8.31 1.13
CA LYS A 125 1.62 -8.58 -0.28
C LYS A 125 0.38 -9.46 -0.39
N SER A 126 0.21 -10.44 0.49
CA SER A 126 -0.96 -11.32 0.52
C SER A 126 -2.27 -10.56 0.78
N LEU A 127 -2.27 -9.61 1.73
CA LEU A 127 -3.43 -8.75 2.00
C LEU A 127 -3.81 -7.91 0.78
N TYR A 128 -2.82 -7.34 0.09
CA TYR A 128 -3.02 -6.56 -1.15
C TYR A 128 -3.82 -7.32 -2.20
N PHE A 129 -3.39 -8.54 -2.53
CA PHE A 129 -4.11 -9.36 -3.52
C PHE A 129 -5.44 -9.89 -3.01
N SER A 130 -5.57 -10.14 -1.71
CA SER A 130 -6.83 -10.62 -1.12
C SER A 130 -7.98 -9.62 -1.26
N VAL A 131 -7.67 -8.33 -1.42
CA VAL A 131 -8.67 -7.26 -1.63
C VAL A 131 -8.75 -6.80 -3.10
N GLY A 132 -8.08 -7.50 -4.02
CA GLY A 132 -8.10 -7.19 -5.45
C GLY A 132 -7.13 -6.07 -5.89
N GLY A 133 -6.13 -5.73 -5.07
CA GLY A 133 -5.17 -4.67 -5.38
C GLY A 133 -5.80 -3.29 -5.45
N LEU A 134 -5.17 -2.38 -6.21
CA LEU A 134 -5.72 -1.04 -6.44
C LEU A 134 -6.93 -1.11 -7.38
N GLY A 135 -6.86 -1.93 -8.43
CA GLY A 135 -7.96 -2.14 -9.37
C GLY A 135 -8.18 -0.96 -10.33
N SER A 136 -9.34 -0.94 -11.01
CA SER A 136 -9.72 0.14 -11.92
C SER A 136 -9.91 1.45 -11.13
N GLY A 137 -8.93 2.36 -11.23
CA GLY A 137 -8.80 3.54 -10.36
C GLY A 137 -10.04 4.43 -10.33
N GLY A 138 -10.64 4.56 -9.15
CA GLY A 138 -11.52 5.68 -8.82
C GLY A 138 -10.72 6.96 -8.54
N GLN A 139 -11.40 8.05 -8.17
CA GLN A 139 -10.76 9.36 -7.91
C GLN A 139 -9.65 9.32 -6.83
N ASN A 140 -9.64 8.33 -5.94
CA ASN A 140 -8.57 8.14 -4.96
C ASN A 140 -8.31 6.64 -4.67
N PRO A 141 -7.39 6.00 -5.41
CA PRO A 141 -7.21 4.54 -5.36
C PRO A 141 -6.61 4.07 -4.01
N PHE A 142 -5.77 4.88 -3.37
CA PHE A 142 -5.18 4.53 -2.07
C PHE A 142 -6.20 4.60 -0.92
N ALA A 143 -7.11 5.56 -0.98
CA ALA A 143 -8.22 5.66 -0.03
C ALA A 143 -9.14 4.44 -0.10
N GLU A 144 -9.44 4.01 -1.33
CA GLU A 144 -10.27 2.86 -1.58
C GLU A 144 -9.59 1.56 -1.12
N LEU A 145 -8.29 1.40 -1.45
CA LEU A 145 -7.49 0.28 -0.97
C LEU A 145 -7.50 0.18 0.56
N ALA A 146 -7.29 1.30 1.26
CA ALA A 146 -7.30 1.32 2.72
C ALA A 146 -8.67 0.96 3.33
N LYS A 147 -9.77 1.41 2.71
CA LYS A 147 -11.12 0.97 3.13
C LYS A 147 -11.26 -0.54 3.00
N ARG A 148 -10.82 -1.12 1.88
CA ARG A 148 -10.86 -2.57 1.66
C ARG A 148 -9.98 -3.32 2.65
N PHE A 149 -8.80 -2.79 2.98
CA PHE A 149 -7.93 -3.36 4.03
C PHE A 149 -8.59 -3.36 5.41
N TYR A 150 -9.23 -2.27 5.81
CA TYR A 150 -9.99 -2.23 7.06
C TYR A 150 -11.08 -3.31 7.06
N LEU A 151 -11.93 -3.36 6.03
CA LEU A 151 -13.01 -4.34 5.95
C LEU A 151 -12.50 -5.80 5.96
N ARG A 152 -11.32 -6.05 5.42
CA ARG A 152 -10.73 -7.39 5.37
C ARG A 152 -10.18 -7.88 6.72
N LEU A 153 -9.66 -6.96 7.53
CA LEU A 153 -9.08 -7.26 8.84
C LEU A 153 -10.08 -7.14 10.00
N ASP A 154 -11.14 -6.35 9.82
CA ASP A 154 -12.22 -6.24 10.80
C ASP A 154 -12.96 -7.58 10.92
N PRO A 155 -13.32 -8.05 12.13
CA PRO A 155 -14.06 -9.29 12.29
C PRO A 155 -15.41 -9.15 11.57
N GLN A 156 -15.57 -9.86 10.46
CA GLN A 156 -16.86 -9.94 9.79
C GLN A 156 -17.80 -10.77 10.66
N ASN A 157 -19.02 -10.29 10.85
CA ASN A 157 -20.07 -11.11 11.44
C ASN A 157 -20.20 -12.39 10.60
N PRO A 158 -20.33 -13.58 11.23
CA PRO A 158 -20.48 -14.81 10.48
C PRO A 158 -21.71 -14.69 9.58
N LEU A 159 -21.53 -15.02 8.30
CA LEU A 159 -22.66 -15.13 7.39
C LEU A 159 -23.62 -16.19 7.93
N PRO A 160 -24.95 -16.00 7.76
CA PRO A 160 -25.90 -17.03 8.11
C PRO A 160 -25.55 -18.34 7.39
N SER A 161 -25.81 -19.47 8.04
CA SER A 161 -25.48 -20.78 7.47
C SER A 161 -26.14 -20.98 6.11
N LEU A 162 -25.35 -21.38 5.11
CA LEU A 162 -25.85 -21.72 3.77
C LEU A 162 -26.84 -22.91 3.81
N THR A 163 -26.80 -23.72 4.86
CA THR A 163 -27.80 -24.75 5.13
C THR A 163 -29.00 -24.13 5.85
N ILE A 164 -29.94 -23.59 5.08
CA ILE A 164 -31.30 -23.39 5.58
C ILE A 164 -31.94 -24.77 5.56
N ARG A 165 -32.14 -25.40 6.73
CA ARG A 165 -33.11 -26.48 6.82
C ARG A 165 -34.48 -25.86 6.52
N SER A 166 -34.95 -25.97 5.29
CA SER A 166 -36.35 -25.72 5.00
C SER A 166 -37.15 -26.66 5.90
N LYS A 167 -37.92 -26.08 6.84
CA LYS A 167 -38.97 -26.86 7.50
C LYS A 167 -39.90 -27.31 6.37
N SER A 168 -40.03 -28.62 6.19
CA SER A 168 -40.97 -29.23 5.26
C SER A 168 -42.35 -28.58 5.45
N LEU A 169 -42.82 -27.84 4.45
CA LEU A 169 -44.19 -27.33 4.38
C LEU A 169 -45.11 -28.42 3.81
N LEU A 170 -45.07 -29.62 4.40
CA LEU A 170 -46.05 -30.66 4.15
C LEU A 170 -46.91 -30.76 5.41
N ASN A 171 -47.92 -29.88 5.46
CA ASN A 171 -49.16 -30.12 6.22
C ASN A 171 -50.17 -30.74 5.28
#